data_AF-A0A936KV99-F1
#
_entry.id   AF-A0A936KV99-F1
#
_cell.length_a   1.000
_cell.length_b   1.000
_cell.length_c   1.000
_cell.angle_alpha   90.00
_cell.angle_beta   90.00
_cell.angle_gamma   90.00
#
_symmetry.space_group_name_H-M   'P 1'
#
loop_
_entity.id
_entity.type
_entity.pdbx_description
1 polymer ?
#
loop_
_entity_poly.entity_id
_entity_poly.type
_entity_poly.pdbx_seq_one_letter_code
_entity_poly.pdbx_strand_id
1 'polypeptide(L)'
;MFYAVENEFKSLSRIVRNAHMAHSLKIREQSIDERFSPSSVAFTKELIKETLSSQVFSDINSTEFQLFKRVRVKDSTTFEIHESLANVFEGFGKGGGPNSKAGVSIQFEYDVKTNKVLDIDLKSAIQNDSNDAISKKMTFKRAT
;
A
#
# COMPACT_ATOMS: atom_id res chain seq x y z
N MET A 1 -8.56 -4.84 10.93
CA MET A 1 -9.71 -5.38 10.16
C MET A 1 -10.10 -4.33 9.14
N PHE A 2 -9.57 -4.42 7.92
CA PHE A 2 -9.99 -3.53 6.84
C PHE A 2 -11.43 -3.90 6.52
N TYR A 3 -12.37 -3.06 6.91
CA TYR A 3 -13.78 -3.23 6.54
C TYR A 3 -13.80 -3.47 5.03
N ALA A 4 -14.49 -4.53 4.63
CA ALA A 4 -14.86 -4.73 3.23
C ALA A 4 -15.49 -3.41 2.78
N VAL A 5 -14.73 -2.65 1.97
CA VAL A 5 -15.30 -1.58 1.18
C VAL A 5 -16.42 -2.28 0.44
N GLU A 6 -17.67 -1.96 0.78
CA GLU A 6 -18.83 -2.50 0.07
C GLU A 6 -18.50 -2.42 -1.41
N ASN A 7 -18.53 -3.56 -2.09
CA ASN A 7 -18.01 -3.79 -3.43
C ASN A 7 -18.90 -3.11 -4.50
N GLU A 8 -19.48 -1.97 -4.14
CA GLU A 8 -20.38 -1.17 -4.92
C GLU A 8 -19.56 -0.02 -5.50
N PHE A 9 -19.11 -0.20 -6.75
CA PHE A 9 -18.50 0.87 -7.53
C PHE A 9 -19.38 2.12 -7.46
N LYS A 10 -18.90 3.16 -6.78
CA LYS A 10 -19.63 4.43 -6.71
C LYS A 10 -19.31 5.19 -7.99
N SER A 11 -20.31 5.33 -8.87
CA SER A 11 -20.19 6.25 -10.01
C SER A 11 -19.84 7.66 -9.52
N LEU A 12 -19.14 8.44 -10.35
CA LEU A 12 -18.82 9.84 -10.03
C LEU A 12 -20.10 10.63 -9.71
N SER A 13 -21.17 10.39 -10.46
CA SER A 13 -22.51 10.95 -10.20
C SER A 13 -23.02 10.66 -8.78
N ARG A 14 -22.79 9.44 -8.25
CA ARG A 14 -23.18 9.07 -6.88
C ARG A 14 -22.32 9.79 -5.85
N ILE A 15 -21.02 9.93 -6.08
CA ILE A 15 -20.11 10.66 -5.18
C ILE A 15 -20.50 12.14 -5.12
N VAL A 16 -20.71 12.78 -6.27
CA VAL A 16 -21.16 14.18 -6.35
C VAL A 16 -22.48 14.38 -5.62
N ARG A 17 -23.46 13.52 -5.87
CA ARG A 17 -24.77 13.58 -5.20
C ARG A 17 -24.63 13.46 -3.69
N ASN A 18 -23.82 12.53 -3.20
CA ASN A 18 -23.60 12.34 -1.78
C ASN A 18 -22.92 13.56 -1.14
N ALA A 19 -21.93 14.16 -1.81
CA ALA A 19 -21.29 15.39 -1.32
C ALA A 19 -22.27 16.57 -1.22
N HIS A 20 -23.19 16.68 -2.18
CA HIS A 20 -24.26 17.68 -2.12
C HIS A 20 -25.24 17.40 -0.98
N MET A 21 -25.71 16.17 -0.82
CA MET A 21 -26.69 15.84 0.22
C MET A 21 -26.12 15.95 1.65
N ALA A 22 -24.89 15.47 1.87
CA ALA A 22 -24.28 15.45 3.19
C ALA A 22 -23.68 16.79 3.61
N HIS A 23 -23.19 17.58 2.64
CA HIS A 23 -22.38 18.77 2.92
C HIS A 23 -22.76 20.01 2.09
N SER A 24 -23.83 19.96 1.28
CA SER A 24 -24.24 21.05 0.38
C SER A 24 -23.16 21.50 -0.61
N LEU A 25 -22.22 20.60 -0.94
CA LEU A 25 -21.12 20.87 -1.87
C LEU A 25 -21.57 20.64 -3.32
N LYS A 26 -21.47 21.68 -4.16
CA LYS A 26 -21.73 21.59 -5.61
C LYS A 26 -20.43 21.29 -6.35
N ILE A 27 -20.18 20.01 -6.62
CA ILE A 27 -18.97 19.52 -7.29
C ILE A 27 -19.37 18.94 -8.65
N ARG A 28 -18.51 19.06 -9.67
CA ARG A 28 -18.70 18.39 -10.97
C ARG A 28 -18.04 17.02 -10.95
N GLU A 29 -18.59 16.07 -11.70
CA GLU A 29 -18.01 14.72 -11.83
C GLU A 29 -16.55 14.78 -12.33
N GLN A 30 -16.29 15.59 -13.36
CA GLN A 30 -14.95 15.85 -13.88
C GLN A 30 -13.97 16.33 -12.80
N SER A 31 -14.42 17.20 -11.88
CA SER A 31 -13.57 17.71 -10.80
C SER A 31 -13.23 16.65 -9.74
N ILE A 32 -13.97 15.54 -9.69
CA ILE A 32 -13.62 14.38 -8.85
C ILE A 32 -12.67 13.47 -9.64
N ASP A 33 -12.96 13.21 -10.90
CA ASP A 33 -12.12 12.41 -11.78
C ASP A 33 -10.66 12.93 -11.82
N GLU A 34 -10.49 14.24 -12.03
CA GLU A 34 -9.19 14.91 -12.07
C GLU A 34 -8.41 14.84 -10.74
N ARG A 35 -9.06 14.48 -9.63
CA ARG A 35 -8.37 14.27 -8.34
C ARG A 35 -7.69 12.91 -8.28
N PHE A 36 -8.04 11.94 -9.13
CA PHE A 36 -7.31 10.69 -9.26
C PHE A 36 -6.11 10.90 -10.19
N SER A 37 -4.99 11.33 -9.62
CA SER A 37 -3.79 11.72 -10.33
C SER A 37 -2.56 11.09 -9.69
N PRO A 38 -1.41 11.03 -10.38
CA PRO A 38 -0.16 10.58 -9.77
C PRO A 38 0.20 11.36 -8.49
N SER A 39 -0.11 12.66 -8.44
CA SER A 39 0.12 13.51 -7.27
C SER A 39 -0.75 13.10 -6.07
N SER A 40 -2.01 12.72 -6.29
CA SER A 40 -2.87 12.26 -5.18
C SER A 40 -2.46 10.88 -4.69
N VAL A 41 -1.96 10.01 -5.57
CA VAL A 41 -1.34 8.74 -5.16
C VAL A 41 -0.10 9.00 -4.30
N ALA A 42 0.80 9.88 -4.73
CA ALA A 42 2.00 10.23 -3.97
C ALA A 42 1.65 10.83 -2.61
N PHE A 43 0.70 11.78 -2.56
CA PHE A 43 0.19 12.35 -1.32
C PHE A 43 -0.38 11.29 -0.38
N THR A 44 -1.19 10.37 -0.90
CA THR A 44 -1.79 9.30 -0.09
C THR A 44 -0.73 8.35 0.46
N LYS A 45 0.28 8.01 -0.35
CA LYS A 45 1.42 7.20 0.09
C LYS A 45 2.17 7.88 1.25
N GLU A 46 2.50 9.16 1.11
CA GLU A 46 3.19 9.91 2.18
C GLU A 46 2.33 10.06 3.44
N LEU A 47 1.03 10.35 3.29
CA LEU A 47 0.10 10.41 4.41
C LEU A 47 0.06 9.09 5.19
N ILE A 48 -0.01 7.95 4.49
CA ILE A 48 0.00 6.62 5.13
C ILE A 48 1.36 6.37 5.80
N LYS A 49 2.49 6.69 5.15
CA LYS A 49 3.83 6.53 5.74
C LYS A 49 3.97 7.29 7.05
N GLU A 50 3.57 8.55 7.07
CA GLU A 50 3.64 9.40 8.28
C GLU A 50 2.69 8.88 9.36
N THR A 51 1.45 8.55 9.00
CA THR A 51 0.46 8.01 9.94
C THR A 51 0.95 6.71 10.57
N LEU A 52 1.46 5.76 9.78
CA LEU A 52 1.98 4.49 10.28
C LEU A 52 3.25 4.70 11.12
N SER A 53 4.15 5.60 10.72
CA SER A 53 5.36 5.90 11.52
C SER A 53 5.02 6.45 12.91
N SER A 54 3.88 7.15 13.06
CA SER A 54 3.41 7.62 14.36
C SER A 54 2.76 6.53 15.24
N GLN A 55 2.30 5.42 14.64
CA GLN A 55 1.59 4.33 15.33
C GLN A 55 2.47 3.11 15.58
N VAL A 56 3.42 2.85 14.68
CA VAL A 56 4.35 1.73 14.78
C VAL A 56 5.56 2.20 15.58
N PHE A 57 5.57 1.87 16.86
CA PHE A 57 6.69 2.09 17.75
C PHE A 57 7.22 0.76 18.24
N SER A 58 8.52 0.55 18.07
CA SER A 58 9.21 -0.60 18.62
C SER A 58 10.27 -0.13 19.61
N ASP A 59 10.03 -0.37 20.91
CA ASP A 59 11.03 -0.15 21.95
C ASP A 59 12.00 -1.32 21.94
N ILE A 60 13.01 -1.22 21.08
CA ILE A 60 14.01 -2.27 20.94
C ILE A 60 15.34 -1.78 21.48
N ASN A 61 15.46 -1.80 22.81
CA ASN A 61 16.70 -1.57 23.54
C ASN A 61 17.40 -2.88 23.91
N SER A 62 17.53 -3.80 22.94
CA SER A 62 18.34 -5.02 23.14
C SER A 62 19.77 -4.79 22.66
N THR A 63 20.74 -5.28 23.43
CA THR A 63 22.18 -5.17 23.15
C THR A 63 22.55 -5.73 21.78
N GLU A 64 21.82 -6.74 21.32
CA GLU A 64 22.02 -7.41 20.04
C GLU A 64 21.74 -6.48 18.85
N PHE A 65 20.73 -5.60 18.95
CA PHE A 65 20.40 -4.66 17.88
C PHE A 65 21.38 -3.48 17.78
N GLN A 66 22.24 -3.27 18.79
CA GLN A 66 23.31 -2.26 18.73
C GLN A 66 24.39 -2.64 17.71
N LEU A 67 24.62 -3.94 17.49
CA LEU A 67 25.61 -4.45 16.53
C LEU A 67 25.25 -4.14 15.07
N PHE A 68 23.98 -3.92 14.77
CA PHE A 68 23.51 -3.68 13.41
C PHE A 68 23.35 -2.18 13.14
N LYS A 69 23.91 -1.69 12.03
CA LYS A 69 23.68 -0.30 11.58
C LYS A 69 22.21 -0.02 11.28
N ARG A 70 21.50 -1.02 10.75
CA ARG A 70 20.08 -0.92 10.38
C ARG A 70 19.41 -2.29 10.45
N VAL A 71 18.14 -2.32 10.87
CA VAL A 71 17.32 -3.52 10.96
C VAL A 71 16.02 -3.22 10.24
N ARG A 72 15.79 -3.85 9.09
CA ARG A 72 14.62 -3.60 8.26
C ARG A 72 13.68 -4.80 8.30
N VAL A 73 12.40 -4.54 8.52
CA VAL A 73 11.32 -5.51 8.34
C VAL A 73 10.67 -5.22 7.00
N LYS A 74 10.54 -6.27 6.20
CA LYS A 74 9.78 -6.27 4.95
C LYS A 74 8.57 -7.17 5.17
N ASP A 75 7.40 -6.69 4.78
CA ASP A 75 6.17 -7.44 4.82
C ASP A 75 5.27 -7.03 3.65
N SER A 76 4.27 -7.84 3.34
CA SER A 76 3.26 -7.51 2.34
C SER A 76 1.86 -7.92 2.76
N THR A 77 0.89 -7.05 2.49
CA THR A 77 -0.54 -7.36 2.65
C THR A 77 -1.18 -7.43 1.27
N THR A 78 -1.71 -8.60 0.91
CA THR A 78 -2.30 -8.86 -0.41
C THR A 78 -3.80 -9.08 -0.30
N PHE A 79 -4.56 -8.50 -1.23
CA PHE A 79 -6.01 -8.70 -1.33
C PHE A 79 -6.48 -8.69 -2.79
N GLU A 80 -7.62 -9.32 -3.02
CA GLU A 80 -8.24 -9.42 -4.35
C GLU A 80 -8.90 -8.10 -4.74
N ILE A 81 -8.88 -7.81 -6.04
CA ILE A 81 -9.54 -6.66 -6.64
C ILE A 81 -10.32 -7.11 -7.87
N HIS A 82 -11.11 -6.21 -8.46
CA HIS A 82 -11.95 -6.54 -9.60
C HIS A 82 -11.14 -7.00 -10.82
N GLU A 83 -11.64 -8.02 -11.52
CA GLU A 83 -10.95 -8.69 -12.64
C GLU A 83 -10.61 -7.75 -13.81
N SER A 84 -11.32 -6.62 -13.95
CA SER A 84 -11.02 -5.59 -14.96
C SER A 84 -9.63 -4.97 -14.80
N LEU A 85 -9.00 -5.12 -13.63
CA LEU A 85 -7.65 -4.61 -13.34
C LEU A 85 -6.56 -5.68 -13.53
N ALA A 86 -6.88 -6.89 -14.00
CA ALA A 86 -5.92 -7.98 -14.15
C ALA A 86 -4.72 -7.62 -15.05
N ASN A 87 -4.92 -6.75 -16.04
CA ASN A 87 -3.85 -6.30 -16.93
C ASN A 87 -2.80 -5.41 -16.22
N VAL A 88 -3.15 -4.83 -15.08
CA VAL A 88 -2.27 -3.95 -14.29
C VAL A 88 -1.79 -4.65 -13.02
N PHE A 89 -2.68 -5.43 -12.38
CA PHE A 89 -2.46 -6.11 -11.12
C PHE A 89 -2.82 -7.58 -11.25
N GLU A 90 -1.84 -8.37 -11.68
CA GLU A 90 -2.00 -9.80 -11.89
C GLU A 90 -2.37 -10.51 -10.57
N GLY A 91 -3.44 -11.30 -10.60
CA GLY A 91 -3.86 -12.16 -9.50
C GLY A 91 -3.05 -13.46 -9.41
N PHE A 92 -3.38 -14.33 -8.45
CA PHE A 92 -2.64 -15.59 -8.24
C PHE A 92 -2.90 -16.65 -9.32
N GLY A 93 -3.90 -16.44 -10.20
CA GLY A 93 -4.30 -17.42 -11.20
C GLY A 93 -4.81 -18.71 -10.54
N LYS A 94 -4.59 -19.86 -11.19
CA LYS A 94 -4.99 -21.20 -10.70
C LYS A 94 -3.94 -21.89 -9.81
N GLY A 95 -2.83 -21.22 -9.50
CA GLY A 95 -1.59 -21.88 -9.09
C GLY A 95 -1.22 -21.81 -7.61
N GLY A 96 -1.92 -21.04 -6.76
CA GLY A 96 -1.42 -20.86 -5.37
C GLY A 96 -2.25 -20.01 -4.41
N GLY A 97 -3.55 -19.84 -4.64
CA GLY A 97 -4.45 -19.07 -3.78
C GLY A 97 -5.91 -19.19 -4.24
N PRO A 98 -6.88 -18.48 -3.61
CA PRO A 98 -8.21 -18.31 -4.21
C PRO A 98 -8.04 -17.81 -5.65
N ASN A 99 -8.89 -18.31 -6.57
CA ASN A 99 -8.77 -18.13 -8.03
C ASN A 99 -8.98 -16.65 -8.47
N SER A 100 -8.13 -15.74 -8.00
CA SER A 100 -8.20 -14.33 -8.29
C SER A 100 -7.59 -14.04 -9.64
N LYS A 101 -8.36 -13.40 -10.51
CA LYS A 101 -7.87 -12.90 -11.80
C LYS A 101 -7.05 -11.62 -11.62
N ALA A 102 -7.35 -10.84 -10.58
CA ALA A 102 -6.65 -9.62 -10.24
C ALA A 102 -6.44 -9.51 -8.73
N GLY A 103 -5.28 -9.02 -8.32
CA GLY A 103 -4.98 -8.80 -6.90
C GLY A 103 -3.82 -7.83 -6.72
N VAL A 104 -3.90 -7.02 -5.67
CA VAL A 104 -2.89 -6.03 -5.33
C VAL A 104 -2.22 -6.41 -4.02
N SER A 105 -0.90 -6.23 -3.97
CA SER A 105 -0.08 -6.39 -2.79
C SER A 105 0.48 -5.04 -2.37
N ILE A 106 0.18 -4.61 -1.14
CA ILE A 106 0.82 -3.46 -0.52
C ILE A 106 2.12 -3.96 0.11
N GLN A 107 3.24 -3.53 -0.46
CA GLN A 107 4.59 -3.78 0.03
C GLN A 107 4.93 -2.74 1.09
N PHE A 108 5.40 -3.19 2.25
CA PHE A 108 5.75 -2.34 3.39
C PHE A 108 7.19 -2.60 3.82
N GLU A 109 7.96 -1.55 4.04
CA GLU A 109 9.32 -1.63 4.59
C GLU A 109 9.49 -0.67 5.75
N TYR A 110 10.01 -1.16 6.87
CA TYR A 110 10.13 -0.42 8.12
C TYR A 110 11.51 -0.60 8.75
N ASP A 111 12.13 0.49 9.20
CA ASP A 111 13.38 0.48 9.94
C ASP A 111 13.10 0.49 11.44
N VAL A 112 13.30 -0.66 12.06
CA VAL A 112 13.04 -0.94 13.46
C VAL A 112 13.88 -0.05 14.38
N LYS A 113 15.10 0.34 13.97
CA LYS A 113 15.97 1.16 14.82
C LYS A 113 15.57 2.63 14.84
N THR A 114 14.96 3.13 13.77
CA THR A 114 14.57 4.54 13.65
C THR A 114 13.09 4.77 13.84
N ASN A 115 12.31 3.68 13.94
CA ASN A 115 10.85 3.68 13.90
C ASN A 115 10.28 4.41 12.68
N LYS A 116 10.92 4.26 11.52
CA LYS A 116 10.50 4.94 10.28
C LYS A 116 10.02 3.94 9.24
N VAL A 117 8.89 4.24 8.64
CA VAL A 117 8.48 3.59 7.39
C VAL A 117 9.42 4.06 6.29
N LEU A 118 10.10 3.13 5.64
CA LEU A 118 11.06 3.38 4.57
C LEU A 118 10.38 3.38 3.20
N ASP A 119 9.40 2.50 3.00
CA ASP A 119 8.74 2.36 1.71
C ASP A 119 7.31 1.80 1.84
N ILE A 120 6.44 2.31 0.97
CA ILE A 120 5.09 1.79 0.73
C ILE A 120 4.89 1.75 -0.78
N ASP A 121 4.73 0.55 -1.32
CA ASP A 121 4.53 0.36 -2.75
C ASP A 121 3.41 -0.62 -3.08
N LEU A 122 2.91 -0.54 -4.31
CA LEU A 122 1.88 -1.43 -4.82
C LEU A 122 2.50 -2.37 -5.86
N LYS A 123 2.21 -3.66 -5.73
CA LYS A 123 2.61 -4.70 -6.69
C LYS A 123 1.43 -5.61 -7.02
N SER A 124 1.57 -6.40 -8.08
CA SER A 124 0.67 -7.52 -8.35
C SER A 124 0.71 -8.54 -7.22
N ALA A 125 -0.37 -9.28 -7.03
CA ALA A 125 -0.50 -10.27 -5.94
C ALA A 125 0.59 -11.35 -6.00
N ILE A 126 1.08 -11.70 -7.18
CA ILE A 126 2.15 -12.69 -7.39
C ILE A 126 3.51 -12.25 -6.84
N GLN A 127 3.69 -10.95 -6.57
CA GLN A 127 4.93 -10.39 -6.05
C GLN A 127 4.92 -10.46 -4.52
N ASN A 128 5.45 -11.54 -3.97
CA ASN A 128 5.65 -11.65 -2.51
C ASN A 128 6.77 -10.72 -2.00
N ASP A 129 6.71 -10.45 -0.71
CA ASP A 129 7.66 -9.63 0.05
C ASP A 129 9.11 -10.15 0.01
N SER A 130 9.31 -11.46 0.03
CA SER A 130 10.63 -12.09 -0.05
C SER A 130 11.33 -11.74 -1.37
N ASN A 131 10.61 -11.89 -2.48
CA ASN A 131 11.11 -11.54 -3.81
C ASN A 131 11.30 -10.01 -3.95
N ASP A 132 10.41 -9.18 -3.37
CA ASP A 132 10.58 -7.71 -3.35
C ASP A 132 11.80 -7.29 -2.50
N ALA A 133 12.03 -7.95 -1.37
CA ALA A 133 13.21 -7.71 -0.53
C ALA A 133 14.51 -8.02 -1.27
N ILE A 134 14.54 -9.12 -2.04
CA ILE A 134 15.70 -9.52 -2.84
C ILE A 134 15.96 -8.51 -3.97
N SER A 135 14.91 -8.05 -4.66
CA SER A 135 15.07 -7.06 -5.74
C SER A 135 15.66 -5.74 -5.23
N LYS A 136 15.32 -5.34 -4.00
CA LYS A 136 15.86 -4.15 -3.32
C LYS A 136 17.21 -4.37 -2.64
N LYS A 137 17.70 -5.62 -2.53
CA LYS A 137 18.98 -5.92 -1.86
C LYS A 137 20.22 -5.39 -2.58
N MET A 138 20.14 -5.11 -3.89
CA MET A 138 21.30 -4.63 -4.66
C MET A 138 21.80 -3.23 -4.24
N THR A 139 21.10 -2.52 -3.36
CA THR A 139 21.54 -1.22 -2.83
C THR A 139 22.41 -1.32 -1.56
N PHE A 140 22.65 -2.52 -1.02
CA PHE A 140 23.40 -2.68 0.23
C PHE A 140 24.85 -3.13 0.00
N LYS A 141 25.81 -2.23 0.16
CA LYS A 141 27.21 -2.63 0.36
C LYS A 141 27.36 -3.18 1.78
N ARG A 142 27.95 -4.38 1.90
CA ARG A 142 28.47 -4.88 3.18
C ARG A 142 29.40 -3.80 3.75
N ALA A 143 29.17 -3.39 4.99
CA ALA A 143 30.17 -2.64 5.73
C ALA A 143 31.29 -3.64 6.05
N THR A 144 32.33 -3.62 5.22
CA THR A 144 33.66 -4.14 5.56
C THR A 144 34.28 -3.29 6.63
#